data_AF-A0A838TH12-F1
#
_entry.id   AF-A0A838TH12-F1
#
_cell.length_a   1.000
_cell.length_b   1.000
_cell.length_c   1.000
_cell.angle_alpha   90.00
_cell.angle_beta   90.00
_cell.angle_gamma   90.00
#
_symmetry.space_group_name_H-M   'P 1'
#
loop_
_entity.id
_entity.type
_entity.pdbx_description
1 polymer ?
#
loop_
_entity_poly.entity_id
_entity_poly.type
_entity_poly.pdbx_seq_one_letter_code
_entity_poly.pdbx_strand_id
1 'polypeptide(L)' 'MKISVELSDSELRDVIRFTGEKQKGPAIRKLVVDALMLRRRGLTSEKFISGEWKVDFPAFEKLRALDRKNAWKE' A
#
# COMPACT_ATOMS: atom_id res chain seq x y z
N MET A 1 14.42 13.60 -15.94
CA MET A 1 15.62 13.63 -15.07
C MET A 1 16.32 12.29 -15.17
N LYS A 2 17.64 12.26 -15.40
CA LYS A 2 18.43 11.01 -15.50
C LYS A 2 19.26 10.88 -14.21
N ILE A 3 19.25 9.70 -13.62
CA ILE A 3 19.97 9.38 -12.38
C ILE A 3 20.83 8.15 -12.69
N SER A 4 22.09 8.18 -12.24
CA SER A 4 22.97 7.02 -12.28
C SER A 4 22.98 6.36 -10.90
N VAL A 5 22.93 5.04 -10.88
CA VAL A 5 22.95 4.24 -9.65
C VAL A 5 23.96 3.12 -9.81
N GLU A 6 24.66 2.80 -8.72
CA GLU A 6 25.57 1.67 -8.66
C GLU A 6 24.81 0.47 -8.09
N LEU A 7 24.82 -0.64 -8.83
CA LEU A 7 24.20 -1.90 -8.49
C LEU A 7 25.16 -3.02 -8.91
N SER A 8 25.30 -4.03 -8.07
CA SER A 8 25.95 -5.28 -8.46
C SER A 8 25.16 -6.02 -9.54
N ASP A 9 25.84 -6.89 -10.30
CA ASP A 9 25.18 -7.73 -11.30
C ASP A 9 24.18 -8.72 -10.69
N SER A 10 24.38 -9.13 -9.44
CA SER A 10 23.39 -9.92 -8.68
C SER A 10 22.13 -9.11 -8.40
N GLU A 11 22.27 -7.91 -7.86
CA GLU A 11 21.12 -7.05 -7.55
C GLU A 11 20.34 -6.72 -8.83
N LEU A 12 21.03 -6.36 -9.92
CA LEU A 12 20.36 -6.05 -11.18
C LEU A 12 19.58 -7.25 -11.74
N ARG A 13 20.11 -8.47 -11.61
CA ARG A 13 19.40 -9.70 -12.01
C ARG A 13 18.13 -9.91 -11.17
N ASP A 14 18.22 -9.68 -9.87
CA ASP A 14 17.06 -9.76 -8.98
C ASP A 14 16.01 -8.70 -9.32
N VAL A 15 16.44 -7.44 -9.58
CA VAL A 15 15.52 -6.37 -10.01
C VAL A 15 14.77 -6.78 -11.28
N ILE A 16 15.47 -7.29 -12.30
CA ILE A 16 14.86 -7.78 -13.55
C ILE A 16 13.90 -8.94 -13.29
N ARG A 17 14.32 -9.91 -12.46
CA ARG A 17 13.52 -11.08 -12.10
C ARG A 17 12.22 -10.70 -11.39
N PHE A 18 12.29 -9.84 -10.38
CA PHE A 18 11.13 -9.45 -9.58
C PHE A 18 10.16 -8.53 -10.32
N THR A 19 10.68 -7.69 -11.23
CA THR A 19 9.85 -6.75 -11.98
C THR A 19 9.28 -7.34 -13.26
N GLY A 20 9.88 -8.41 -13.78
CA GLY A 20 9.54 -9.04 -15.07
C GLY A 20 9.97 -8.22 -16.29
N GLU A 21 10.69 -7.11 -16.07
CA GLU A 21 11.12 -6.20 -17.13
C GLU A 21 12.41 -6.66 -17.78
N LYS A 22 12.53 -6.52 -19.11
CA LYS A 22 13.72 -6.99 -19.85
C LYS A 22 14.90 -6.01 -19.84
N GLN A 23 14.64 -4.73 -19.58
CA GLN A 23 15.63 -3.67 -19.67
C GLN A 23 15.94 -3.09 -18.27
N LYS A 24 17.21 -2.74 -18.03
CA LYS A 24 17.69 -2.23 -16.74
C LYS A 24 16.89 -1.01 -16.25
N GLY A 25 16.71 -0.01 -17.11
CA GLY A 25 16.02 1.25 -16.76
C GLY A 25 14.56 1.04 -16.34
N PRO A 26 13.72 0.40 -17.19
CA PRO A 26 12.34 0.05 -16.83
C PRO A 26 12.22 -0.79 -15.57
N ALA A 27 13.09 -1.80 -15.39
CA ALA A 27 13.10 -2.65 -14.21
C ALA A 27 13.34 -1.84 -12.93
N ILE A 28 14.42 -1.04 -12.90
CA ILE A 28 14.77 -0.20 -11.74
C ILE A 28 13.65 0.81 -11.45
N ARG A 29 13.11 1.47 -12.49
CA ARG A 29 12.02 2.43 -12.34
C ARG A 29 10.79 1.78 -11.71
N LYS A 30 10.38 0.62 -12.20
CA LYS A 30 9.21 -0.10 -11.71
C LYS A 30 9.37 -0.47 -10.23
N LEU A 31 10.51 -1.07 -9.88
CA LEU A 31 10.80 -1.44 -8.49
C LEU A 31 10.73 -0.23 -7.53
N VAL A 32 11.31 0.91 -7.93
CA VAL A 32 11.28 2.15 -7.13
C VAL A 32 9.86 2.67 -6.96
N VAL A 33 9.06 2.68 -8.04
CA VAL A 33 7.65 3.13 -7.99
C VAL A 33 6.83 2.22 -7.08
N ASP A 34 7.00 0.91 -7.20
CA ASP A 34 6.27 -0.07 -6.39
C ASP A 34 6.62 0.06 -4.90
N ALA A 35 7.91 0.20 -4.58
CA ALA A 35 8.38 0.44 -3.21
C ALA A 35 7.83 1.76 -2.64
N LEU A 36 7.79 2.83 -3.44
CA LEU A 36 7.24 4.11 -3.03
C LEU A 36 5.72 4.02 -2.77
N MET A 37 4.99 3.31 -3.62
CA MET A 37 3.56 3.09 -3.45
C MET A 37 3.26 2.28 -2.19
N LEU A 38 4.06 1.26 -1.90
CA LEU A 38 3.91 0.46 -0.68
C LEU A 38 4.09 1.34 0.58
N ARG A 39 5.11 2.20 0.60
CA ARG A 39 5.32 3.14 1.72
C ARG A 39 4.18 4.15 1.85
N ARG A 40 3.71 4.71 0.73
CA ARG A 40 2.56 5.62 0.73
C ARG A 40 1.30 4.95 1.25
N ARG A 41 1.04 3.69 0.87
CA ARG A 41 -0.08 2.91 1.41
C ARG A 41 0.02 2.76 2.93
N GLY A 42 1.21 2.45 3.45
CA GLY A 42 1.44 2.37 4.90
C GLY A 42 1.06 3.65 5.62
N LEU A 43 1.52 4.80 5.14
CA LEU A 43 1.18 6.11 5.69
C LEU A 43 -0.33 6.38 5.63
N THR A 44 -0.98 6.08 4.51
CA THR A 44 -2.43 6.24 4.38
C THR A 44 -3.18 5.35 5.37
N SER A 45 -2.78 4.09 5.52
CA SER A 45 -3.38 3.16 6.49
C SER A 45 -3.23 3.64 7.92
N GLU A 46 -2.05 4.17 8.29
CA GLU A 46 -1.81 4.74 9.61
C GLU A 46 -2.77 5.88 9.93
N LYS A 47 -3.09 6.75 8.96
CA LYS A 47 -4.08 7.83 9.14
C LYS A 47 -5.49 7.33 9.42
N PHE A 48 -5.88 6.21 8.82
CA PHE A 48 -7.18 5.60 9.13
C PHE A 48 -7.17 4.94 10.50
N ILE A 49 -6.09 4.27 10.88
CA ILE A 49 -5.94 3.60 12.18
C ILE A 49 -5.89 4.62 13.32
N SER A 50 -5.17 5.72 13.16
CA SER A 50 -5.09 6.81 14.13
C SER A 50 -6.40 7.59 14.27
N GLY A 51 -7.33 7.40 13.32
CA GLY A 51 -8.57 8.15 13.24
C GLY A 51 -8.40 9.59 12.77
N GLU A 52 -7.21 9.97 12.27
CA GLU A 52 -7.01 11.24 11.54
C GLU A 52 -7.95 11.29 10.34
N TRP A 53 -8.03 10.18 9.61
CA TRP A 53 -8.96 10.01 8.49
C TRP A 53 -10.10 9.10 8.90
N LYS A 54 -11.33 9.57 8.66
CA LYS A 54 -12.56 8.81 8.91
C LYS A 54 -13.41 8.86 7.65
N VAL A 55 -14.02 7.73 7.33
CA VAL A 55 -15.09 7.68 6.32
C VAL A 55 -16.39 7.49 7.09
N ASP A 56 -17.29 8.47 6.97
CA ASP A 56 -18.62 8.34 7.50
C ASP A 56 -19.40 7.33 6.65
N PHE A 57 -19.84 6.24 7.28
CA PHE A 57 -20.70 5.25 6.65
C PHE A 57 -22.03 5.16 7.42
N PRO A 58 -23.01 6.03 7.08
CA PRO A 58 -24.25 6.15 7.85
C PRO A 58 -25.05 4.85 7.96
N ALA A 59 -25.00 4.00 6.93
CA ALA A 59 -25.64 2.69 6.96
C ALA A 59 -24.97 1.74 7.97
N PHE A 60 -23.64 1.81 8.09
CA PHE A 60 -22.88 0.98 9.03
C PHE A 60 -23.14 1.41 10.48
N GLU A 61 -23.25 2.71 10.76
CA GLU A 61 -23.59 3.20 12.10
C GLU A 61 -25.00 2.76 12.52
N LYS A 62 -25.97 2.78 11.59
CA LYS A 62 -27.33 2.25 11.84
C LYS A 62 -27.32 0.75 12.13
N LEU A 63 -26.58 -0.04 11.35
CA LEU A 63 -26.45 -1.49 11.57
C LEU A 63 -25.74 -1.81 12.89
N ARG A 64 -24.63 -1.11 13.19
CA ARG A 64 -23.90 -1.27 14.45
C ARG A 64 -24.76 -0.91 15.67
N ALA A 65 -25.62 0.09 15.54
CA ALA A 65 -26.58 0.46 16.60
C ALA A 65 -27.67 -0.60 16.80
N LEU A 66 -28.12 -1.26 15.72
CA LEU A 66 -29.06 -2.39 15.80
C LEU A 66 -28.41 -3.60 16.47
N ASP A 67 -27.18 -3.96 16.08
CA ASP A 67 -26.43 -5.07 16.69
C ASP A 67 -26.23 -4.84 18.20
N ARG A 68 -25.84 -3.63 18.61
CA ARG A 68 -25.70 -3.28 20.04
C ARG A 68 -27.01 -3.39 20.82
N LYS A 69 -28.15 -3.10 20.19
CA LYS A 69 -29.48 -3.23 20.81
C LYS A 69 -29.96 -4.67 20.89
N ASN A 70 -29.53 -5.52 19.96
CA ASN A 70 -29.91 -6.93 19.87
C ASN A 70 -28.91 -7.87 20.57
N ALA A 71 -27.75 -7.37 21.00
CA ALA A 71 -26.68 -8.16 21.64
C ALA A 71 -27.06 -8.84 22.97
N TRP A 72 -28.23 -8.53 23.55
CA TRP A 72 -28.71 -9.08 24.83
C TRP A 72 -30.14 -9.60 24.75
N LYS A 73 -30.63 -9.98 23.57
CA LYS A 73 -31.91 -10.68 23.42
C LYS A 73 -31.64 -12.15 23.11
N GLU A 74 -31.52 -12.96 24.16
CA GLU A 74 -31.79 -14.40 24.14
C GLU A 74 -33.25 -14.66 24.52
#